data_AF-A0A925K5V8-F1
#
_entry.id   AF-A0A925K5V8-F1
#
_cell.length_a   1.000
_cell.length_b   1.000
_cell.length_c   1.000
_cell.angle_alpha   90.00
_cell.angle_beta   90.00
_cell.angle_gamma   90.00
#
_symmetry.space_group_name_H-M   'P 1'
#
loop_
_entity.id
_entity.type
_entity.pdbx_description
1 polymer ?
#
loop_
_entity_poly.entity_id
_entity_poly.type
_entity_poly.pdbx_seq_one_letter_code
_entity_poly.pdbx_strand_id
1 'polypeptide(L)'
;MSTYAELQQDIYYLIKETEDDELMLVKPIMTTSQCVLIVGNDGESEYTFWKQLDEEVYEVVDELTEEEADEYESLFEEEDDDDDLI
;
A
#
# COMPACT_ATOMS: atom_id res chain seq x y z
N MET A 1 -2.53 -18.95 5.75
CA MET A 1 -3.01 -17.57 5.93
C MET A 1 -1.78 -16.73 6.04
N SER A 2 -1.73 -15.65 5.26
CA SER A 2 -0.60 -14.73 5.25
C SER A 2 -0.71 -13.75 6.40
N THR A 3 0.39 -13.11 6.77
CA THR A 3 0.37 -12.04 7.78
C THR A 3 1.10 -10.82 7.27
N TYR A 4 0.88 -9.69 7.94
CA TYR A 4 1.60 -8.45 7.64
C TYR A 4 3.13 -8.56 7.79
N ALA A 5 3.64 -9.59 8.47
CA ALA A 5 5.08 -9.90 8.55
C ALA A 5 5.70 -10.36 7.22
N GLU A 6 4.90 -10.82 6.27
CA GLU A 6 5.36 -11.31 4.98
C GLU A 6 5.56 -10.18 3.95
N LEU A 7 4.97 -9.01 4.20
CA LEU A 7 5.12 -7.85 3.33
C LEU A 7 6.48 -7.18 3.54
N GLN A 8 7.20 -6.94 2.44
CA GLN A 8 8.48 -6.26 2.49
C GLN A 8 8.30 -4.75 2.50
N GLN A 9 9.20 -4.07 3.21
CA GLN A 9 9.22 -2.61 3.25
C GLN A 9 9.47 -2.04 1.85
N ASP A 10 8.78 -0.94 1.55
CA ASP A 10 8.89 -0.17 0.31
C ASP A 10 8.48 -0.94 -0.96
N ILE A 11 7.69 -2.00 -0.83
CA ILE A 11 7.06 -2.73 -1.94
C ILE A 11 5.53 -2.54 -1.88
N TYR A 12 4.91 -2.34 -3.04
CA TYR A 12 3.46 -2.23 -3.18
C TYR A 12 2.82 -3.61 -3.33
N TYR A 13 1.71 -3.83 -2.64
CA TYR A 13 0.91 -5.04 -2.72
C TYR A 13 -0.56 -4.70 -2.90
N LEU A 14 -1.29 -5.50 -3.67
CA LEU A 14 -2.75 -5.52 -3.66
C LEU A 14 -3.21 -6.61 -2.70
N ILE A 15 -3.97 -6.24 -1.68
CA ILE A 15 -4.43 -7.18 -0.65
C ILE A 15 -5.94 -7.12 -0.45
N LYS A 16 -6.47 -8.19 0.16
CA LYS A 16 -7.76 -8.19 0.85
C LYS A 16 -7.54 -8.43 2.33
N GLU A 17 -8.16 -7.60 3.18
CA GLU A 17 -8.12 -7.80 4.63
C GLU A 17 -9.10 -8.90 5.08
N THR A 18 -10.28 -8.99 4.44
CA THR A 18 -11.26 -10.05 4.65
C THR A 18 -11.81 -10.60 3.32
N GLU A 19 -12.58 -11.70 3.36
CA GLU A 19 -13.13 -12.36 2.16
C GLU A 19 -14.04 -11.44 1.33
N ASP A 20 -14.78 -10.56 2.01
CA ASP A 20 -15.78 -9.68 1.42
C ASP A 20 -15.26 -8.27 1.10
N ASP A 21 -14.01 -7.95 1.47
CA ASP A 21 -13.44 -6.62 1.22
C ASP A 21 -13.03 -6.41 -0.24
N GLU A 22 -13.07 -5.15 -0.66
CA GLU A 22 -12.48 -4.70 -1.91
C GLU A 22 -10.94 -4.74 -1.82
N LEU A 23 -10.28 -4.65 -2.98
CA LEU A 23 -8.82 -4.62 -3.03
C LEU A 23 -8.30 -3.30 -2.49
N MET A 24 -7.30 -3.38 -1.64
CA MET A 24 -6.55 -2.23 -1.14
C MET A 24 -5.10 -2.34 -1.62
N LEU A 25 -4.58 -1.26 -2.19
CA LEU A 25 -3.16 -1.13 -2.43
C LEU A 25 -2.48 -0.75 -1.13
N VAL A 26 -1.43 -1.45 -0.74
CA VAL A 26 -0.69 -1.19 0.50
C VAL A 26 0.82 -1.13 0.25
N LYS A 27 1.51 -0.22 0.93
CA LYS A 27 2.97 -0.15 1.00
C LYS A 27 3.43 -0.08 2.46
N PRO A 28 4.16 -1.09 2.96
CA PRO A 28 4.80 -0.99 4.27
C PRO A 28 5.94 0.05 4.23
N ILE A 29 5.89 1.06 5.09
CA ILE A 29 6.86 2.18 5.10
C ILE A 29 7.74 2.21 6.34
N MET A 30 7.37 1.48 7.40
CA MET A 30 8.20 1.37 8.61
C MET A 30 7.87 0.10 9.37
N THR A 31 8.88 -0.69 9.74
CA THR A 31 8.70 -1.88 10.59
C THR A 31 9.37 -1.70 11.95
N THR A 32 8.67 -2.12 13.01
CA THR A 32 9.19 -2.23 14.37
C THR A 32 9.33 -3.70 14.75
N SER A 33 9.68 -4.01 16.01
CA SER A 33 9.76 -5.39 16.46
C SER A 33 8.42 -6.15 16.47
N GLN A 34 7.28 -5.45 16.42
CA GLN A 34 5.95 -6.08 16.55
C GLN A 34 4.88 -5.51 15.61
N CYS A 35 5.12 -4.33 15.04
CA CYS A 35 4.13 -3.65 14.21
C CYS A 35 4.77 -3.12 12.93
N VAL A 36 3.94 -2.96 11.90
CA VAL A 36 4.27 -2.33 10.63
C VAL A 36 3.35 -1.14 10.39
N LEU A 37 3.93 -0.04 9.90
CA LEU A 37 3.22 1.13 9.41
C LEU A 37 3.03 0.97 7.91
N ILE A 38 1.80 1.15 7.47
CA ILE A 38 1.37 0.93 6.09
C ILE A 38 0.73 2.21 5.58
N VAL A 39 1.08 2.59 4.35
CA VAL A 39 0.27 3.50 3.53
C VAL A 39 -0.68 2.63 2.72
N GLY A 40 -1.99 2.85 2.85
CA GLY A 40 -3.02 2.16 2.08
C GLY A 40 -3.77 3.12 1.19
N ASN A 41 -4.23 2.61 0.06
CA ASN A 41 -5.12 3.29 -0.87
C ASN A 41 -6.26 2.32 -1.25
N ASP A 42 -7.50 2.72 -1.00
CA ASP A 42 -8.71 1.95 -1.28
C ASP A 42 -9.37 2.31 -2.62
N GLY A 43 -8.70 3.11 -3.44
CA GLY A 43 -9.20 3.64 -4.71
C GLY A 43 -9.89 5.00 -4.59
N GLU A 44 -10.25 5.44 -3.38
CA GLU A 44 -10.84 6.76 -3.15
C GLU A 44 -9.92 7.68 -2.34
N SER A 45 -9.14 7.13 -1.41
CA SER A 45 -8.30 7.91 -0.51
C SER A 45 -7.04 7.17 -0.09
N GLU A 46 -5.95 7.92 0.08
CA GLU A 46 -4.74 7.44 0.73
C GLU A 46 -4.78 7.70 2.24
N TYR A 47 -4.43 6.70 3.04
CA TYR A 47 -4.34 6.83 4.49
C TYR A 47 -3.23 5.94 5.07
N THR A 48 -2.74 6.33 6.24
CA THR A 48 -1.68 5.60 6.94
C THR A 48 -2.22 4.93 8.20
N PHE A 49 -1.89 3.65 8.41
CA PHE A 49 -2.35 2.88 9.56
C PHE A 49 -1.29 1.87 10.06
N TRP A 50 -1.44 1.45 11.31
CA TRP A 50 -0.59 0.44 11.94
C TRP A 50 -1.27 -0.92 11.97
N LYS A 51 -0.49 -1.98 11.76
CA LYS A 51 -0.87 -3.38 11.96
C LYS A 51 0.17 -4.11 12.80
N GLN A 52 -0.26 -5.09 13.59
CA GLN A 52 0.67 -6.04 14.19
C GLN A 52 1.18 -6.99 13.12
N LEU A 53 2.43 -7.43 13.24
CA LEU A 53 3.07 -8.33 12.27
C LEU A 53 2.40 -9.71 12.19
N ASP A 54 1.75 -10.14 13.28
CA ASP A 54 1.00 -11.39 13.37
C ASP A 54 -0.49 -11.25 13.01
N GLU A 55 -0.96 -10.04 12.68
CA GLU A 55 -2.31 -9.88 12.10
C GLU A 55 -2.39 -10.55 10.73
N GLU A 56 -3.47 -11.28 10.50
CA GLU A 56 -3.71 -12.04 9.28
C GLU A 56 -4.11 -11.11 8.13
N VAL A 57 -3.58 -11.41 6.95
CA VAL A 57 -4.04 -10.89 5.66
C VAL A 57 -4.78 -12.03 4.99
N TYR A 58 -6.04 -11.80 4.61
CA TYR A 58 -6.87 -12.83 3.99
C TYR A 58 -6.23 -13.33 2.69
N GLU A 59 -5.84 -12.40 1.81
CA GLU A 59 -5.22 -12.71 0.53
C GLU A 59 -4.27 -11.57 0.11
N VAL A 60 -3.03 -11.92 -0.24
CA VAL A 60 -2.16 -11.06 -1.04
C VAL A 60 -2.42 -11.44 -2.49
N VAL A 61 -3.08 -10.55 -3.22
CA VAL A 61 -3.54 -10.79 -4.59
C VAL A 61 -2.43 -10.54 -5.58
N ASP A 62 -1.65 -9.49 -5.36
CA ASP A 62 -0.52 -9.16 -6.22
C ASP A 62 0.60 -8.43 -5.48
N GLU A 63 1.81 -8.54 -6.02
CA GLU A 63 3.00 -7.77 -5.64
C GLU A 63 3.40 -6.97 -6.88
N LEU A 64 3.29 -5.64 -6.81
CA LEU A 64 3.61 -4.80 -7.96
C LEU A 64 5.11 -4.83 -8.21
N THR A 65 5.47 -4.90 -9.49
CA THR A 65 6.83 -4.65 -9.94
C THR A 65 7.21 -3.18 -9.81
N GLU A 66 8.51 -2.88 -9.90
CA GLU A 66 9.02 -1.50 -9.92
C GLU A 66 8.35 -0.67 -11.04
N GLU A 67 8.17 -1.24 -12.23
CA GLU A 67 7.51 -0.58 -13.37
C GLU A 67 6.03 -0.25 -13.07
N GLU A 68 5.28 -1.18 -12.48
CA GLU A 68 3.87 -0.96 -12.12
C GLU A 68 3.71 0.03 -10.95
N ALA A 69 4.65 0.02 -10.01
CA ALA A 69 4.70 1.00 -8.92
C ALA A 69 4.96 2.41 -9.43
N ASP A 70 5.93 2.58 -10.33
CA ASP A 70 6.23 3.86 -10.99
C ASP A 70 5.02 4.37 -11.78
N GLU A 71 4.34 3.47 -12.52
CA GLU A 71 3.10 3.82 -13.23
C GLU A 71 2.02 4.31 -12.25
N TYR A 72 1.81 3.62 -11.12
CA TYR A 72 0.86 4.05 -10.10
C TYR A 72 1.21 5.41 -9.51
N GLU A 73 2.47 5.64 -9.12
CA GLU A 73 2.91 6.93 -8.55
C GLU A 73 2.71 8.06 -9.57
N SER A 74 3.02 7.82 -10.85
CA SER A 74 2.85 8.83 -11.91
C SER A 74 1.41 9.32 -12.12
N LEU A 75 0.40 8.53 -11.74
CA LEU A 75 -1.02 8.94 -11.83
C LEU A 75 -1.34 10.13 -10.93
N PHE A 76 -0.53 10.38 -9.91
CA PHE A 76 -0.74 11.43 -8.91
C PHE A 76 0.35 12.50 -8.92
N GLU A 77 1.43 12.31 -9.69
CA GLU A 77 2.52 13.29 -9.84
C GLU A 77 2.20 14.43 -10.83
N GLU A 78 1.19 14.32 -11.69
CA GLU A 78 0.89 15.31 -12.74
C GLU A 78 0.13 16.59 -12.28
N GLU A 79 -0.17 16.79 -10.98
CA GLU A 79 -0.91 17.97 -10.48
C GLU A 79 -0.03 19.09 -9.85
N ASP A 80 1.29 19.09 -10.00
CA ASP A 80 2.19 20.06 -9.32
C ASP A 80 2.94 21.04 -10.25
N ASP A 81 2.52 21.23 -11.52
CA ASP A 81 3.28 22.05 -12.50
C ASP A 81 2.46 23.11 -13.28
N ASP A 82 1.39 23.68 -12.71
CA ASP A 82 0.59 24.74 -13.36
C ASP A 82 0.13 25.88 -12.42
N ASP A 83 0.96 26.30 -11.45
CA ASP A 83 0.63 27.47 -10.60
C ASP A 83 1.82 28.41 -10.30
N ASP A 84 2.77 28.56 -11.24
CA ASP A 84 3.84 29.58 -11.13
C ASP A 84 4.13 30.34 -12.44
N LEU A 85 3.09 30.55 -13.26
CA LEU A 85 3.10 31.53 -14.36
C LEU A 85 1.79 32.34 -14.35
N ILE A 86 1.79 33.49 -13.66
CA ILE A 86 1.27 34.81 -14.10
C ILE A 86 1.48 35.86 -12.99
#